data_AF-A0A8C4NI70-F1
#
_entry.id   AF-A0A8C4NI70-F1
#
_cell.length_a   1.000
_cell.length_b   1.000
_cell.length_c   1.000
_cell.angle_alpha   90.00
_cell.angle_beta   90.00
_cell.angle_gamma   90.00
#
_symmetry.space_group_name_H-M   'P 1'
#
loop_
_entity.id
_entity.type
_entity.pdbx_description
1 polymer ?
#
loop_
_entity_poly.entity_id
_entity_poly.type
_entity_poly.pdbx_seq_one_letter_code
_entity_poly.pdbx_strand_id
1 'polypeptide(L)'
;MALPGLTVVDIHQAWCGPCKSVRDTFIRMKMELGDELLRFSTASTSSMKELEPLHGKCEPLFYFYALVLTIKPEVQHETEQEEDEDADAEGGDHPYVVAIIKPDVVALGDAEDLVVKMEEAGLKVNRKLETTLTEEQVKQLYSHRANEERFLELVQFMTSGPSLMLALSSSCDEGDAISILQSLMGPSDPNLALEEQPMSLRAQYGTDSMANAVHGSTSITQAAREIALLFPSLAMSGKRCSPEVVPLEKTLAIIRPQLLYKKAMVLTTITEADFIITLEREFVLSEEQVLELYKDQEALETYPELVQSMTSGPSLVLALARENSAKMWREMLGPANISEAKLCASNCLRAQFTVDGTSINQLHGSADAAAARVELENLLDIEHTVVVITPDGYKSKDEIVTQLQEAGFDIGAMETKQLNRDTAAELWQHQEAEEGNFEERLEAACKDPSLVLLLSREDAIKKCQQLVGPTNPVTAREQAPGSLQAQFGQSSIRNAVYCPQDKCAAHKAISLLFGGEIVAETHIDPDSCDPFTFT
;
A
#
# COMPACT_ATOMS: atom_id res chain seq x y z
N MET A 1 -3.39 3.57 -6.64
CA MET A 1 -3.62 5.02 -6.42
C MET A 1 -3.84 5.66 -7.78
N ALA A 2 -4.97 6.34 -8.01
CA ALA A 2 -5.12 7.19 -9.18
C ALA A 2 -4.20 8.42 -8.99
N LEU A 3 -3.26 8.63 -9.91
CA LEU A 3 -2.41 9.82 -9.92
C LEU A 3 -3.31 11.06 -10.05
N PRO A 4 -3.07 12.17 -9.31
CA PRO A 4 -3.86 13.39 -9.48
C PRO A 4 -3.67 13.90 -10.91
N GLY A 5 -4.77 13.96 -11.67
CA GLY A 5 -4.72 14.31 -13.07
C GLY A 5 -4.16 15.69 -13.36
N LEU A 6 -3.42 15.81 -14.45
CA LEU A 6 -2.86 17.06 -14.94
C LEU A 6 -3.98 17.96 -15.47
N THR A 7 -4.07 19.20 -14.98
CA THR A 7 -5.01 20.19 -15.55
C THR A 7 -4.27 21.13 -16.48
N VAL A 8 -4.73 21.21 -17.73
CA VAL A 8 -4.16 22.07 -18.77
C VAL A 8 -5.20 23.12 -19.17
N VAL A 9 -4.83 24.40 -19.09
CA VAL A 9 -5.68 25.52 -19.48
C VAL A 9 -5.07 26.26 -20.68
N ASP A 10 -5.75 26.24 -21.82
CA ASP A 10 -5.42 27.06 -23.00
C ASP A 10 -5.95 28.48 -22.79
N ILE A 11 -5.04 29.44 -22.66
CA ILE A 11 -5.38 30.85 -22.47
C ILE A 11 -5.28 31.59 -23.79
N HIS A 12 -6.39 32.21 -24.19
CA HIS A 12 -6.48 32.90 -25.48
C HIS A 12 -7.12 34.28 -25.40
N GLN A 13 -6.78 35.15 -26.36
CA GLN A 13 -7.48 36.43 -26.50
C GLN A 13 -8.89 36.20 -27.04
N ALA A 14 -9.85 37.06 -26.67
CA ALA A 14 -11.22 36.95 -27.13
C ALA A 14 -11.36 37.02 -28.67
N TRP A 15 -10.46 37.76 -29.33
CA TRP A 15 -10.51 37.99 -30.79
C TRP A 15 -9.87 36.89 -31.63
N CYS A 16 -8.97 36.06 -31.08
CA CYS A 16 -8.32 34.97 -31.81
C CYS A 16 -8.88 33.58 -31.48
N GLY A 17 -9.45 33.41 -30.28
CA GLY A 17 -9.96 32.12 -29.83
C GLY A 17 -8.85 31.11 -29.49
N PRO A 18 -9.23 29.93 -28.97
CA PRO A 18 -8.31 28.89 -28.49
C PRO A 18 -7.55 28.20 -29.63
N CYS A 19 -6.39 27.63 -29.32
CA CYS A 19 -5.48 27.05 -30.32
C CYS A 19 -6.02 25.72 -30.89
N LYS A 20 -6.59 25.76 -32.10
CA LYS A 20 -7.23 24.59 -32.73
C LYS A 20 -6.30 23.40 -32.95
N SER A 21 -5.06 23.63 -33.40
CA SER A 21 -4.10 22.55 -33.72
C SER A 21 -3.66 21.74 -32.49
N VAL A 22 -3.69 22.35 -31.30
CA VAL A 22 -3.25 21.71 -30.04
C VAL A 22 -4.44 21.17 -29.25
N ARG A 23 -5.60 21.83 -29.35
CA ARG A 23 -6.86 21.38 -28.75
C ARG A 23 -7.26 19.98 -29.21
N ASP A 24 -7.15 19.67 -30.51
CA ASP A 24 -7.54 18.35 -31.03
C ASP A 24 -6.62 17.22 -30.51
N THR A 25 -5.37 17.55 -30.17
CA THR A 25 -4.42 16.62 -29.56
C THR A 25 -4.77 16.38 -28.10
N PHE A 26 -5.05 17.43 -27.32
CA PHE A 26 -5.42 17.28 -25.90
C PHE A 26 -6.81 16.66 -25.70
N ILE A 27 -7.79 16.92 -26.58
CA ILE A 27 -9.09 16.24 -26.53
C ILE A 27 -8.93 14.74 -26.77
N ARG A 28 -8.07 14.35 -27.71
CA ARG A 28 -7.77 12.95 -27.99
C ARG A 28 -7.08 12.27 -26.80
N MET A 29 -6.05 12.90 -26.24
CA MET A 29 -5.37 12.41 -25.03
C MET A 29 -6.33 12.31 -23.84
N LYS A 30 -7.25 13.29 -23.68
CA LYS A 30 -8.29 13.27 -22.67
C LYS A 30 -9.25 12.08 -22.85
N MET A 31 -9.63 11.75 -24.09
CA MET A 31 -10.46 10.57 -24.37
C MET A 31 -9.73 9.25 -24.14
N GLU A 32 -8.42 9.19 -24.36
CA GLU A 32 -7.59 8.00 -24.14
C GLU A 32 -7.28 7.76 -22.66
N LEU A 33 -7.08 8.83 -21.88
CA LEU A 33 -6.64 8.77 -20.46
C LEU A 33 -7.78 8.96 -19.44
N GLY A 34 -8.91 9.55 -19.84
CA GLY A 34 -10.03 9.90 -18.96
C GLY A 34 -9.83 11.18 -18.14
N ASP A 35 -10.93 11.76 -17.65
CA ASP A 35 -10.98 13.03 -16.89
C ASP A 35 -10.30 12.96 -15.51
N GLU A 36 -9.99 11.75 -15.04
CA GLU A 36 -9.26 11.50 -13.80
C GLU A 36 -7.76 11.85 -13.92
N LEU A 37 -7.16 11.65 -15.10
CA LEU A 37 -5.72 11.80 -15.33
C LEU A 37 -5.36 13.06 -16.15
N LEU A 38 -6.27 13.58 -16.97
CA LEU A 38 -6.03 14.79 -17.77
C LEU A 38 -7.30 15.63 -17.89
N ARG A 39 -7.30 16.81 -17.28
CA ARG A 39 -8.38 17.81 -17.40
C ARG A 39 -7.94 18.92 -18.34
N PHE A 40 -8.73 19.19 -19.37
CA PHE A 40 -8.46 20.28 -20.31
C PHE A 40 -9.57 21.34 -20.24
N SER A 41 -9.18 22.61 -20.13
CA SER A 41 -10.08 23.76 -20.09
C SER A 41 -9.54 24.91 -20.96
N THR A 42 -10.41 25.84 -21.35
CA THR A 42 -9.99 27.04 -22.10
C THR A 42 -10.51 28.29 -21.42
N ALA A 43 -9.66 29.31 -21.29
CA ALA A 43 -10.00 30.56 -20.64
C ALA A 43 -9.67 31.75 -21.55
N SER A 44 -10.60 32.71 -21.63
CA SER A 44 -10.33 33.96 -22.33
C SER A 44 -9.67 34.96 -21.39
N THR A 45 -8.61 35.61 -21.85
CA THR A 45 -7.95 36.70 -21.10
C THR A 45 -8.90 37.84 -20.78
N SER A 46 -9.94 38.06 -21.60
CA SER A 46 -10.94 39.11 -21.41
C SER A 46 -11.99 38.80 -20.33
N SER A 47 -12.09 37.54 -19.89
CA SER A 47 -13.08 37.10 -18.88
C SER A 47 -12.55 37.10 -17.44
N MET A 48 -11.25 37.29 -17.22
CA MET A 48 -10.61 37.22 -15.91
C MET A 48 -9.67 38.40 -15.70
N LYS A 49 -9.81 39.13 -14.60
CA LYS A 49 -8.99 40.32 -14.30
C LYS A 49 -7.55 39.94 -13.96
N GLU A 50 -7.35 38.73 -13.45
CA GLU A 50 -6.07 38.15 -13.07
C GLU A 50 -5.16 37.87 -14.29
N LEU A 51 -5.74 37.84 -15.50
CA LEU A 51 -5.04 37.59 -16.77
C LEU A 51 -4.80 38.87 -17.59
N GLU A 52 -5.09 40.05 -17.03
CA GLU A 52 -4.86 41.36 -17.65
C GLU A 52 -3.40 41.60 -18.12
N PRO A 53 -2.35 41.11 -17.42
CA PRO A 53 -0.95 41.26 -17.87
C PRO A 53 -0.63 40.52 -19.20
N LEU A 54 -1.49 39.60 -19.63
CA LEU A 54 -1.32 38.80 -20.83
C LEU A 54 -2.11 39.36 -22.02
N HIS A 55 -2.82 40.49 -21.86
CA HIS A 55 -3.58 41.12 -22.94
C HIS A 55 -2.65 41.61 -24.07
N GLY A 56 -3.08 41.40 -25.32
CA GLY A 56 -2.36 41.89 -26.50
C GLY A 56 -1.13 41.07 -26.92
N LYS A 57 -0.76 40.01 -26.20
CA LYS A 57 0.28 39.06 -26.62
C LYS A 57 -0.32 37.98 -27.54
N CYS A 58 0.31 37.73 -28.68
CA CYS A 58 -0.16 36.81 -29.71
C CYS A 58 0.69 35.52 -29.76
N GLU A 59 0.92 34.93 -28.59
CA GLU A 59 1.68 33.68 -28.43
C GLU A 59 0.77 32.63 -27.76
N PRO A 60 0.85 31.34 -28.14
CA PRO A 60 0.06 30.28 -27.52
C PRO A 60 0.55 30.05 -26.08
N LEU A 61 -0.34 30.26 -25.11
CA LEU A 61 -0.02 30.20 -23.68
C LEU A 61 -0.85 29.11 -23.00
N PHE A 62 -0.17 28.10 -22.45
CA PHE A 62 -0.80 27.00 -21.72
C PHE A 62 -0.36 27.02 -20.27
N TYR A 63 -1.32 26.99 -19.35
CA TYR A 63 -1.05 26.77 -17.94
C TYR A 63 -1.22 25.30 -17.61
N PHE A 64 -0.18 24.71 -17.04
CA PHE A 64 -0.17 23.34 -16.56
C PHE A 64 -0.20 23.36 -15.03
N TYR A 65 -1.29 22.89 -14.46
CA TYR A 65 -1.43 22.67 -13.02
C TYR A 65 -1.35 21.17 -12.77
N ALA A 66 -0.20 20.74 -12.24
CA ALA A 66 -0.12 19.50 -11.49
C ALA A 66 -0.30 19.88 -10.02
N LEU A 67 -1.20 19.19 -9.30
CA LEU A 67 -1.41 19.43 -7.88
C LEU A 67 -0.19 18.89 -7.11
N VAL A 68 0.88 19.69 -7.09
CA VAL A 68 2.08 19.44 -6.30
C VAL A 68 1.94 20.25 -5.03
N LEU A 69 1.75 19.56 -3.90
CA LEU A 69 1.83 20.16 -2.56
C LEU A 69 3.19 20.83 -2.41
N THR A 70 3.22 22.15 -2.58
CA THR A 70 4.43 22.95 -2.42
C THR A 70 4.49 23.39 -0.96
N ILE A 71 5.42 22.83 -0.19
CA ILE A 71 5.82 23.40 1.10
C ILE A 71 6.52 24.73 0.78
N LYS A 72 5.93 25.86 1.17
CA LYS A 72 6.60 27.17 1.20
C LYS A 72 7.04 27.49 2.63
N PRO A 73 8.21 28.13 2.81
CA PRO A 73 8.70 28.53 4.12
C PRO A 73 7.83 29.66 4.68
N GLU A 74 7.64 29.63 6.00
CA GLU A 74 6.88 30.61 6.78
C GLU A 74 7.32 32.05 6.46
N VAL A 75 6.37 32.86 6.02
CA VAL A 75 6.47 34.32 6.07
C VAL A 75 5.32 34.79 6.95
N GLN A 76 5.68 35.41 8.06
CA GLN A 76 4.76 36.08 8.98
C GLN A 76 4.01 37.19 8.24
N HIS A 77 2.68 37.13 8.23
CA HIS A 77 1.84 38.31 8.11
C HIS A 77 0.55 38.11 8.90
N GLU A 78 0.39 38.95 9.91
CA GLU A 78 -0.82 39.20 10.68
C GLU A 78 -1.96 39.68 9.76
N THR A 79 -3.18 39.17 9.92
CA THR A 79 -4.38 39.95 10.33
C THR A 79 -5.69 39.12 10.34
N GLU A 80 -6.41 39.27 11.46
CA GLU A 80 -7.89 39.31 11.65
C GLU A 80 -8.68 38.00 11.44
N GLN A 81 -8.86 37.17 12.48
CA GLN A 81 -9.98 37.18 13.46
C GLN A 81 -11.39 37.06 12.85
N GLU A 82 -11.90 35.83 12.77
CA GLU A 82 -13.30 35.52 13.09
C GLU A 82 -13.30 34.32 14.05
N GLU A 83 -13.85 34.54 15.23
CA GLU A 83 -13.98 33.61 16.35
C GLU A 83 -15.12 32.62 16.06
N ASP A 84 -14.88 31.32 16.19
CA ASP A 84 -15.93 30.34 16.47
C ASP A 84 -15.36 29.24 17.39
N GLU A 85 -15.69 29.43 18.67
CA GLU A 85 -15.73 28.49 19.81
C GLU A 85 -14.77 27.28 19.79
N ASP A 86 -13.56 27.51 20.33
CA ASP A 86 -12.68 26.48 20.86
C ASP A 86 -13.38 25.72 22.00
N ALA A 87 -13.87 24.52 21.70
CA ALA A 87 -14.04 23.47 22.69
C ALA A 87 -12.70 22.71 22.79
N ASP A 88 -12.01 22.88 23.91
CA ASP A 88 -10.75 22.23 24.30
C ASP A 88 -10.66 20.77 23.81
N ALA A 89 -9.99 20.56 22.68
CA ALA A 89 -9.62 19.22 22.22
C ALA A 89 -8.21 18.92 22.75
N GLU A 90 -8.15 18.37 23.96
CA GLU A 90 -6.98 17.60 24.38
C GLU A 90 -6.69 16.55 23.28
N GLY A 91 -5.49 16.63 22.71
CA GLY A 91 -5.05 15.81 21.59
C GLY A 91 -4.87 14.36 22.00
N GLY A 92 -5.92 13.56 21.83
CA GLY A 92 -5.85 12.11 21.73
C GLY A 92 -5.64 11.69 20.28
N ASP A 93 -4.64 10.87 20.04
CA ASP A 93 -4.21 10.34 18.73
C ASP A 93 -5.12 9.18 18.28
N HIS A 94 -6.44 9.40 18.27
CA HIS A 94 -7.42 8.34 18.02
C HIS A 94 -7.83 8.30 16.53
N PRO A 95 -7.81 7.13 15.86
CA PRO A 95 -8.17 7.02 14.46
C PRO A 95 -9.64 7.38 14.24
N TYR A 96 -9.90 8.22 13.23
CA TYR A 96 -11.25 8.61 12.86
C TYR A 96 -11.96 7.50 12.06
N VAL A 97 -13.26 7.35 12.28
CA VAL A 97 -14.18 6.51 11.50
C VAL A 97 -15.27 7.37 10.87
N VAL A 98 -15.85 6.90 9.77
CA VAL A 98 -16.94 7.61 9.09
C VAL A 98 -18.26 6.93 9.39
N ALA A 99 -19.28 7.72 9.73
CA ALA A 99 -20.68 7.32 9.68
C ALA A 99 -21.44 8.23 8.73
N ILE A 100 -22.37 7.67 7.95
CA ILE A 100 -23.23 8.41 7.04
C ILE A 100 -24.68 8.03 7.37
N ILE A 101 -25.44 9.02 7.82
CA ILE A 101 -26.88 8.92 8.01
C ILE A 101 -27.53 9.22 6.66
N LYS A 102 -28.33 8.26 6.21
CA LYS A 102 -28.90 8.19 4.86
C LYS A 102 -30.00 9.24 4.63
N PRO A 103 -30.28 9.61 3.36
CA PRO A 103 -31.12 10.76 3.06
C PRO A 103 -32.58 10.61 3.47
N ASP A 104 -33.08 9.38 3.57
CA ASP A 104 -34.40 9.06 4.11
C ASP A 104 -34.54 9.46 5.58
N VAL A 105 -33.53 9.16 6.41
CA VAL A 105 -33.50 9.49 7.84
C VAL A 105 -33.32 10.99 8.05
N VAL A 106 -32.46 11.63 7.24
CA VAL A 106 -32.29 13.09 7.27
C VAL A 106 -33.60 13.78 6.89
N ALA A 107 -34.30 13.30 5.86
CA ALA A 107 -35.58 13.86 5.43
C ALA A 107 -36.70 13.72 6.47
N LEU A 108 -36.64 12.70 7.34
CA LEU A 108 -37.58 12.51 8.45
C LEU A 108 -37.28 13.40 9.66
N GLY A 109 -36.09 14.02 9.72
CA GLY A 109 -35.65 14.86 10.84
C GLY A 109 -35.06 14.09 12.01
N ASP A 110 -34.84 12.77 11.86
CA ASP A 110 -34.35 11.90 12.93
C ASP A 110 -32.81 11.87 13.03
N ALA A 111 -32.10 12.60 12.17
CA ALA A 111 -30.64 12.55 12.07
C ALA A 111 -29.92 12.98 13.37
N GLU A 112 -30.44 14.00 14.07
CA GLU A 112 -29.85 14.45 15.35
C GLU A 112 -29.99 13.40 16.45
N ASP A 113 -31.13 12.68 16.50
CA ASP A 113 -31.35 11.62 17.49
C ASP A 113 -30.34 10.48 17.30
N LEU A 114 -29.95 10.18 16.05
CA LEU A 114 -28.90 9.20 15.76
C LEU A 114 -27.52 9.69 16.22
N VAL A 115 -27.22 10.98 16.03
CA VAL A 115 -25.97 11.59 16.49
C VAL A 115 -25.86 11.47 18.02
N VAL A 116 -26.93 11.82 18.74
CA VAL A 116 -26.98 11.69 20.21
C VAL A 116 -26.76 10.24 20.64
N LYS A 117 -27.40 9.27 19.98
CA LYS A 117 -27.17 7.85 20.28
C LYS A 117 -25.73 7.39 20.03
N MET A 118 -25.05 7.94 19.03
CA MET A 118 -23.62 7.66 18.78
C MET A 118 -22.76 8.26 19.89
N GLU A 119 -23.06 9.47 20.35
CA GLU A 119 -22.35 10.12 21.46
C GLU A 119 -22.55 9.40 22.79
N GLU A 120 -23.78 8.98 23.10
CA GLU A 120 -24.09 8.18 24.29
C GLU A 120 -23.41 6.80 24.29
N ALA A 121 -23.10 6.26 23.11
CA ALA A 121 -22.37 5.01 22.94
C ALA A 121 -20.84 5.16 23.10
N GLY A 122 -20.34 6.38 23.32
CA GLY A 122 -18.92 6.67 23.49
C GLY A 122 -18.17 7.03 22.20
N LEU A 123 -18.87 7.54 21.19
CA LEU A 123 -18.26 8.11 20.00
C LEU A 123 -18.26 9.64 20.08
N LYS A 124 -17.11 10.28 19.94
CA LYS A 124 -16.99 11.72 19.85
C LYS A 124 -17.20 12.16 18.40
N VAL A 125 -18.09 13.12 18.15
CA VAL A 125 -18.25 13.75 16.83
C VAL A 125 -17.17 14.81 16.66
N ASN A 126 -16.23 14.58 15.75
CA ASN A 126 -15.15 15.53 15.47
C ASN A 126 -15.50 16.47 14.33
N ARG A 127 -16.20 15.97 13.30
CA ARG A 127 -16.81 16.79 12.25
C ARG A 127 -18.13 16.23 11.77
N LYS A 128 -18.96 17.17 11.33
CA LYS A 128 -20.31 16.96 10.86
C LYS A 128 -20.49 17.74 9.56
N LEU A 129 -21.01 17.08 8.52
CA LEU A 129 -21.25 17.70 7.22
C LEU A 129 -22.55 17.14 6.62
N GLU A 130 -23.55 17.99 6.46
CA GLU A 130 -24.79 17.67 5.74
C GLU A 130 -24.66 18.12 4.28
N THR A 131 -24.71 17.18 3.33
CA THR A 131 -24.69 17.50 1.90
C THR A 131 -25.30 16.39 1.06
N THR A 132 -25.71 16.72 -0.16
CA THR A 132 -26.10 15.71 -1.15
C THR A 132 -24.85 15.18 -1.86
N LEU A 133 -24.62 13.86 -1.78
CA LEU A 133 -23.50 13.22 -2.44
C LEU A 133 -23.69 13.23 -3.96
N THR A 134 -22.60 13.41 -4.71
CA THR A 134 -22.62 13.27 -6.17
C THR A 134 -22.63 11.79 -6.58
N GLU A 135 -23.10 11.50 -7.80
CA GLU A 135 -23.09 10.14 -8.34
C GLU A 135 -21.67 9.53 -8.33
N GLU A 136 -20.65 10.34 -8.62
CA GLU A 136 -19.24 9.95 -8.58
C GLU A 136 -18.80 9.58 -7.15
N GLN A 137 -19.13 10.42 -6.17
CA GLN A 137 -18.79 10.16 -4.76
C GLN A 137 -19.45 8.88 -4.27
N VAL A 138 -20.72 8.64 -4.59
CA VAL A 138 -21.43 7.42 -4.18
C VAL A 138 -20.83 6.19 -4.85
N LYS A 139 -20.48 6.26 -6.13
CA LYS A 139 -19.81 5.16 -6.84
C LYS A 139 -18.46 4.82 -6.23
N GLN A 140 -17.68 5.83 -5.83
CA GLN A 140 -16.40 5.62 -5.16
C GLN A 140 -16.59 5.00 -3.77
N LEU A 141 -17.53 5.53 -2.99
CA LEU A 141 -17.88 5.05 -1.66
C LEU A 141 -18.32 3.58 -1.66
N TYR A 142 -19.16 3.19 -2.62
CA TYR A 142 -19.71 1.83 -2.75
C TYR A 142 -19.05 1.00 -3.86
N SER A 143 -17.81 1.32 -4.24
CA SER A 143 -17.09 0.65 -5.35
C SER A 143 -17.00 -0.88 -5.20
N HIS A 144 -16.89 -1.38 -3.97
CA HIS A 144 -16.91 -2.83 -3.67
C HIS A 144 -18.24 -3.53 -4.03
N ARG A 145 -19.33 -2.76 -4.17
CA ARG A 145 -20.68 -3.24 -4.53
C ARG A 145 -21.01 -3.03 -6.00
N ALA A 146 -20.05 -2.59 -6.82
CA ALA A 146 -20.29 -2.21 -8.21
C ALA A 146 -20.86 -3.35 -9.08
N ASN A 147 -20.65 -4.61 -8.68
CA ASN A 147 -21.13 -5.80 -9.39
C ASN A 147 -22.53 -6.26 -8.92
N GLU A 148 -23.13 -5.62 -7.92
CA GLU A 148 -24.48 -5.98 -7.45
C GLU A 148 -25.54 -5.51 -8.44
N GLU A 149 -26.56 -6.35 -8.70
CA GLU A 149 -27.64 -6.04 -9.66
C GLU A 149 -28.37 -4.74 -9.34
N ARG A 150 -28.46 -4.39 -8.04
CA ARG A 150 -29.15 -3.20 -7.56
C ARG A 150 -28.21 -2.03 -7.23
N PHE A 151 -26.95 -2.06 -7.67
CA PHE A 151 -25.97 -1.00 -7.41
C PHE A 151 -26.42 0.37 -7.93
N LEU A 152 -26.99 0.43 -9.13
CA LEU A 152 -27.49 1.69 -9.69
C LEU A 152 -28.67 2.26 -8.90
N GLU A 153 -29.53 1.41 -8.34
CA GLU A 153 -30.63 1.83 -7.45
C GLU A 153 -30.07 2.43 -6.14
N LEU A 154 -29.02 1.82 -5.57
CA LEU A 154 -28.32 2.37 -4.41
C LEU A 154 -27.71 3.75 -4.71
N VAL A 155 -27.10 3.90 -5.89
CA VAL A 155 -26.53 5.18 -6.33
C VAL A 155 -27.61 6.25 -6.46
N GLN A 156 -28.73 5.92 -7.09
CA GLN A 156 -29.89 6.82 -7.19
C GLN A 156 -30.46 7.18 -5.82
N PHE A 157 -30.54 6.22 -4.90
CA PHE A 157 -31.03 6.45 -3.55
C PHE A 157 -30.14 7.41 -2.77
N MET A 158 -28.82 7.19 -2.73
CA MET A 158 -27.90 8.04 -1.97
C MET A 158 -27.74 9.46 -2.56
N THR A 159 -28.02 9.63 -3.86
CA THR A 159 -28.01 10.93 -4.54
C THR A 159 -29.37 11.65 -4.50
N SER A 160 -30.41 11.03 -3.91
CA SER A 160 -31.77 11.56 -3.93
C SER A 160 -32.01 12.75 -2.98
N GLY A 161 -31.14 12.95 -2.00
CA GLY A 161 -31.30 13.98 -0.97
C GLY A 161 -30.04 14.21 -0.13
N PRO A 162 -30.08 15.16 0.82
CA PRO A 162 -28.97 15.41 1.73
C PRO A 162 -28.72 14.20 2.65
N SER A 163 -27.46 13.81 2.79
CA SER A 163 -27.01 12.84 3.78
C SER A 163 -26.20 13.57 4.85
N LEU A 164 -26.27 13.08 6.09
CA LEU A 164 -25.48 13.64 7.19
C LEU A 164 -24.25 12.75 7.42
N MET A 165 -23.07 13.29 7.12
CA MET A 165 -21.80 12.60 7.29
C MET A 165 -21.14 13.04 8.59
N LEU A 166 -20.59 12.08 9.31
CA LEU A 166 -19.91 12.26 10.58
C LEU A 166 -18.51 11.67 10.51
N ALA A 167 -17.52 12.43 10.98
CA ALA A 167 -16.20 11.93 11.33
C ALA A 167 -16.19 11.73 12.86
N LEU A 168 -16.07 10.49 13.29
CA LEU A 168 -16.18 10.07 14.68
C LEU A 168 -14.83 9.56 15.19
N SER A 169 -14.54 9.76 16.46
CA SER A 169 -13.43 9.11 17.18
C SER A 169 -13.97 8.43 18.44
N SER A 170 -13.21 7.51 19.02
CA SER A 170 -13.57 6.94 20.31
C SER A 170 -13.39 8.00 21.40
N SER A 171 -14.37 8.15 22.29
CA SER A 171 -14.23 8.97 23.51
C SER A 171 -13.54 8.21 24.64
N CYS A 172 -13.18 6.94 24.43
CA CYS A 172 -12.62 6.03 25.43
C CYS A 172 -11.23 5.54 24.98
N ASP A 173 -10.22 5.68 25.83
CA ASP A 173 -8.84 5.27 25.52
C ASP A 173 -8.65 3.76 25.31
N GLU A 174 -9.62 2.93 25.70
CA GLU A 174 -9.58 1.47 25.58
C GLU A 174 -10.50 0.90 24.49
N GLY A 175 -11.35 1.73 23.85
CA GLY A 175 -12.38 1.29 22.91
C GLY A 175 -12.04 1.61 21.46
N ASP A 176 -12.11 0.61 20.57
CA ASP A 176 -12.00 0.81 19.13
C ASP A 176 -13.29 1.43 18.55
N ALA A 177 -13.16 2.60 17.92
CA ALA A 177 -14.27 3.35 17.33
C ALA A 177 -15.02 2.54 16.25
N ILE A 178 -14.33 1.67 15.50
CA ILE A 178 -14.95 0.79 14.49
C ILE A 178 -15.84 -0.22 15.18
N SER A 179 -15.31 -0.91 16.20
CA SER A 179 -16.06 -1.90 16.97
C SER A 179 -17.31 -1.31 17.63
N ILE A 180 -17.21 -0.12 18.23
CA ILE A 180 -18.35 0.59 18.82
C ILE A 180 -19.39 0.93 17.74
N LEU A 181 -18.97 1.52 16.62
CA LEU A 181 -19.85 1.90 15.53
C LEU A 181 -20.56 0.70 14.90
N GLN A 182 -19.86 -0.42 14.68
CA GLN A 182 -20.44 -1.64 14.14
C GLN A 182 -21.48 -2.25 15.09
N SER A 183 -21.14 -2.34 16.37
CA SER A 183 -22.07 -2.85 17.39
C SER A 183 -23.32 -1.99 17.51
N LEU A 184 -23.21 -0.68 17.31
CA LEU A 184 -24.32 0.25 17.37
C LEU A 184 -25.21 0.18 16.11
N MET A 185 -24.61 0.03 14.93
CA MET A 185 -25.36 -0.08 13.66
C MET A 185 -26.12 -1.39 13.54
N GLY A 186 -25.52 -2.52 13.91
CA GLY A 186 -26.09 -3.86 13.72
C GLY A 186 -26.05 -4.35 12.26
N PRO A 187 -26.66 -5.52 11.98
CA PRO A 187 -26.69 -6.14 10.65
C PRO A 187 -27.21 -5.21 9.55
N SER A 188 -26.67 -5.33 8.32
CA SER A 188 -27.01 -4.44 7.21
C SER A 188 -28.46 -4.53 6.74
N ASP A 189 -29.12 -5.68 6.93
CA ASP A 189 -30.55 -5.88 6.67
C ASP A 189 -31.36 -5.48 7.91
N PRO A 190 -32.27 -4.49 7.83
CA PRO A 190 -33.09 -4.06 8.96
C PRO A 190 -33.95 -5.16 9.59
N ASN A 191 -34.42 -6.16 8.82
CA ASN A 191 -35.23 -7.25 9.37
C ASN A 191 -34.39 -8.19 10.22
N LEU A 192 -33.19 -8.55 9.73
CA LEU A 192 -32.22 -9.32 10.52
C LEU A 192 -31.75 -8.53 11.74
N ALA A 193 -31.52 -7.23 11.58
CA ALA A 193 -31.18 -6.36 12.70
C ALA A 193 -32.28 -6.34 13.75
N LEU A 194 -33.56 -6.30 13.35
CA LEU A 194 -34.69 -6.35 14.28
C LEU A 194 -34.79 -7.69 15.02
N GLU A 195 -34.44 -8.80 14.37
CA GLU A 195 -34.44 -10.13 14.97
C GLU A 195 -33.26 -10.36 15.93
N GLU A 196 -32.05 -10.01 15.50
CA GLU A 196 -30.81 -10.29 16.25
C GLU A 196 -30.45 -9.19 17.25
N GLN A 197 -30.66 -7.93 16.88
CA GLN A 197 -30.25 -6.74 17.65
C GLN A 197 -31.31 -5.64 17.60
N PRO A 198 -32.47 -5.81 18.28
CA PRO A 198 -33.62 -4.90 18.17
C PRO A 198 -33.31 -3.44 18.56
N MET A 199 -32.25 -3.23 19.34
CA MET A 199 -31.80 -1.91 19.78
C MET A 199 -30.76 -1.26 18.86
N SER A 200 -30.36 -1.91 17.77
CA SER A 200 -29.42 -1.34 16.79
C SER A 200 -30.05 -0.19 16.00
N LEU A 201 -29.21 0.71 15.46
CA LEU A 201 -29.70 1.85 14.65
C LEU A 201 -30.44 1.36 13.40
N ARG A 202 -29.96 0.28 12.76
CA ARG A 202 -30.59 -0.27 11.56
C ARG A 202 -31.93 -0.94 11.86
N ALA A 203 -32.11 -1.54 13.04
CA ALA A 203 -33.39 -2.09 13.47
C ALA A 203 -34.43 -1.00 13.78
N GLN A 204 -34.00 0.12 14.36
CA GLN A 204 -34.91 1.19 14.79
C GLN A 204 -35.33 2.13 13.65
N TYR A 205 -34.41 2.41 12.71
CA TYR A 205 -34.61 3.44 11.69
C TYR A 205 -34.56 2.91 10.24
N GLY A 206 -34.10 1.68 10.03
CA GLY A 206 -34.03 1.09 8.69
C GLY A 206 -35.39 0.61 8.20
N THR A 207 -35.71 0.89 6.93
CA THR A 207 -36.98 0.46 6.30
C THR A 207 -36.79 -0.62 5.25
N ASP A 208 -35.63 -0.67 4.60
CA ASP A 208 -35.27 -1.66 3.58
C ASP A 208 -33.75 -1.88 3.58
N SER A 209 -33.30 -2.96 2.95
CA SER A 209 -31.91 -3.28 2.64
C SER A 209 -31.11 -2.11 2.04
N MET A 210 -31.74 -1.25 1.22
CA MET A 210 -31.13 -0.03 0.67
C MET A 210 -31.24 1.17 1.63
N ALA A 211 -32.40 1.32 2.25
CA ALA A 211 -32.73 2.38 3.19
C ALA A 211 -32.52 1.86 4.63
N ASN A 212 -31.29 1.43 4.92
CA ASN A 212 -30.92 0.85 6.21
C ASN A 212 -30.47 1.92 7.23
N ALA A 213 -30.93 3.16 7.08
CA ALA A 213 -30.62 4.30 7.94
C ALA A 213 -29.15 4.79 8.01
N VAL A 214 -28.17 3.89 8.23
CA VAL A 214 -26.79 4.27 8.55
C VAL A 214 -25.77 3.38 7.82
N HIS A 215 -24.82 4.03 7.16
CA HIS A 215 -23.56 3.45 6.69
C HIS A 215 -22.44 3.80 7.69
N GLY A 216 -21.49 2.90 7.88
CA GLY A 216 -20.34 3.17 8.72
C GLY A 216 -19.13 2.35 8.29
N SER A 217 -17.95 2.91 8.49
CA SER A 217 -16.69 2.26 8.13
C SER A 217 -16.52 0.95 8.90
N THR A 218 -16.06 -0.10 8.22
CA THR A 218 -15.86 -1.44 8.80
C THR A 218 -14.40 -1.81 9.02
N SER A 219 -13.47 -0.98 8.54
CA SER A 219 -12.03 -1.13 8.73
C SER A 219 -11.34 0.23 8.70
N ILE A 220 -10.13 0.31 9.25
CA ILE A 220 -9.29 1.53 9.25
C ILE A 220 -8.99 1.97 7.80
N THR A 221 -8.70 1.02 6.92
CA THR A 221 -8.45 1.29 5.49
C THR A 221 -9.68 1.87 4.80
N GLN A 222 -10.87 1.36 5.11
CA GLN A 222 -12.11 1.94 4.58
C GLN A 222 -12.34 3.35 5.14
N ALA A 223 -12.19 3.52 6.46
CA ALA A 223 -12.32 4.83 7.10
C ALA A 223 -11.37 5.87 6.49
N ALA A 224 -10.10 5.54 6.28
CA ALA A 224 -9.14 6.44 5.66
C ALA A 224 -9.56 6.89 4.24
N ARG A 225 -10.07 5.97 3.41
CA ARG A 225 -10.58 6.30 2.06
C ARG A 225 -11.82 7.17 2.13
N GLU A 226 -12.74 6.85 3.03
CA GLU A 226 -14.00 7.59 3.22
C GLU A 226 -13.74 9.00 3.77
N ILE A 227 -12.79 9.16 4.71
CA ILE A 227 -12.37 10.47 5.23
C ILE A 227 -11.74 11.32 4.12
N ALA A 228 -10.85 10.74 3.31
CA ALA A 228 -10.23 11.46 2.20
C ALA A 228 -11.27 11.92 1.16
N LEU A 229 -12.32 11.11 0.95
CA LEU A 229 -13.40 11.42 0.01
C LEU A 229 -14.38 12.48 0.55
N LEU A 230 -14.76 12.39 1.83
CA LEU A 230 -15.88 13.14 2.40
C LEU A 230 -15.44 14.33 3.27
N PHE A 231 -14.25 14.27 3.87
CA PHE A 231 -13.69 15.32 4.74
C PHE A 231 -12.24 15.72 4.33
N PRO A 232 -12.03 16.30 3.14
CA PRO A 232 -10.70 16.67 2.67
C PRO A 232 -9.95 17.63 3.60
N SER A 233 -10.67 18.49 4.34
CA SER A 233 -10.08 19.43 5.30
C SER A 233 -9.59 18.76 6.58
N LEU A 234 -10.19 17.64 7.01
CA LEU A 234 -9.72 16.86 8.16
C LEU A 234 -8.39 16.16 7.83
N ALA A 235 -8.25 15.69 6.58
CA ALA A 235 -7.00 15.13 6.07
C ALA A 235 -5.85 16.15 6.03
N MET A 236 -6.14 17.46 6.07
CA MET A 236 -5.16 18.54 5.94
C MET A 236 -4.81 19.22 7.27
N SER A 237 -5.62 19.05 8.32
CA SER A 237 -5.46 19.74 9.62
C SER A 237 -4.79 18.90 10.71
N GLY A 238 -4.53 17.61 10.45
CA GLY A 238 -3.66 16.81 11.32
C GLY A 238 -2.22 17.29 11.19
N LYS A 239 -1.62 17.77 12.29
CA LYS A 239 -0.17 17.69 12.49
C LYS A 239 0.20 16.28 12.04
N ARG A 240 1.05 16.14 11.00
CA ARG A 240 1.32 14.86 10.33
C ARG A 240 1.61 13.75 11.36
N CYS A 241 0.57 13.05 11.80
CA CYS A 241 0.64 11.61 11.80
C CYS A 241 0.74 11.32 10.30
N SER A 242 1.98 11.12 9.84
CA SER A 242 2.18 10.13 8.80
C SER A 242 1.20 9.01 9.12
N PRO A 243 0.38 8.51 8.18
CA PRO A 243 -0.35 7.28 8.46
C PRO A 243 0.71 6.37 9.06
N GLU A 244 0.54 5.96 10.31
CA GLU A 244 1.27 4.80 10.76
C GLU A 244 0.83 3.78 9.73
N VAL A 245 1.73 3.51 8.79
CA VAL A 245 1.60 2.39 7.89
C VAL A 245 1.65 1.26 8.88
N VAL A 246 0.51 0.87 9.45
CA VAL A 246 0.40 -0.34 10.23
C VAL A 246 0.84 -1.39 9.22
N PRO A 247 2.05 -1.93 9.35
CA PRO A 247 2.59 -2.79 8.31
C PRO A 247 1.61 -3.95 8.22
N LEU A 248 1.01 -4.16 7.05
CA LEU A 248 0.12 -5.30 6.88
C LEU A 248 0.94 -6.55 7.23
N GLU A 249 0.48 -7.26 8.24
CA GLU A 249 1.13 -8.48 8.69
C GLU A 249 1.15 -9.47 7.52
N LYS A 250 2.30 -10.10 7.28
CA LYS A 250 2.45 -11.14 6.27
C LYS A 250 2.34 -12.50 6.95
N THR A 251 1.61 -13.44 6.33
CA THR A 251 1.59 -14.86 6.73
C THR A 251 1.96 -15.74 5.54
N LEU A 252 2.60 -16.88 5.81
CA LEU A 252 2.76 -17.93 4.82
C LEU A 252 1.44 -18.67 4.65
N ALA A 253 1.11 -19.02 3.41
CA ALA A 253 0.13 -20.04 3.10
C ALA A 253 0.72 -21.03 2.09
N ILE A 254 0.53 -22.34 2.32
CA ILE A 254 0.95 -23.37 1.36
C ILE A 254 -0.24 -24.22 0.96
N ILE A 255 -0.47 -24.36 -0.34
CA ILE A 255 -1.32 -25.38 -0.95
C ILE A 255 -0.44 -26.57 -1.31
N ARG A 256 -0.69 -27.71 -0.65
CA ARG A 256 0.12 -28.92 -0.81
C ARG A 256 -0.10 -29.59 -2.17
N PRO A 257 0.83 -30.46 -2.61
CA PRO A 257 0.80 -31.01 -3.97
C PRO A 257 -0.50 -31.71 -4.34
N GLN A 258 -1.11 -32.44 -3.40
CA GLN A 258 -2.35 -33.18 -3.70
C GLN A 258 -3.57 -32.26 -3.89
N LEU A 259 -3.54 -30.99 -3.48
CA LEU A 259 -4.66 -30.05 -3.63
C LEU A 259 -4.47 -29.07 -4.78
N LEU A 260 -3.30 -29.03 -5.43
CA LEU A 260 -2.99 -28.06 -6.49
C LEU A 260 -4.01 -28.03 -7.63
N TYR A 261 -4.62 -29.16 -7.98
CA TYR A 261 -5.64 -29.24 -9.03
C TYR A 261 -6.89 -28.39 -8.72
N LYS A 262 -7.11 -27.99 -7.46
CA LYS A 262 -8.19 -27.09 -7.00
C LYS A 262 -7.69 -25.72 -6.55
N LYS A 263 -6.44 -25.34 -6.82
CA LYS A 263 -5.84 -24.08 -6.32
C LYS A 263 -6.69 -22.83 -6.61
N ALA A 264 -7.34 -22.75 -7.77
CA ALA A 264 -8.18 -21.61 -8.15
C ALA A 264 -9.31 -21.34 -7.15
N MET A 265 -9.92 -22.38 -6.57
CA MET A 265 -10.97 -22.23 -5.56
C MET A 265 -10.41 -21.65 -4.25
N VAL A 266 -9.22 -22.11 -3.85
CA VAL A 266 -8.52 -21.63 -2.66
C VAL A 266 -8.14 -20.15 -2.84
N LEU A 267 -7.57 -19.79 -3.99
CA LEU A 267 -7.18 -18.40 -4.31
C LEU A 267 -8.39 -17.45 -4.33
N THR A 268 -9.52 -17.91 -4.86
CA THR A 268 -10.79 -17.15 -4.82
C THR A 268 -11.22 -16.90 -3.37
N THR A 269 -11.18 -17.94 -2.54
CA THR A 269 -11.55 -17.84 -1.12
C THR A 269 -10.62 -16.90 -0.34
N ILE A 270 -9.32 -16.90 -0.65
CA ILE A 270 -8.33 -15.97 -0.06
C ILE A 270 -8.67 -14.52 -0.43
N THR A 271 -9.01 -14.28 -1.71
CA THR A 271 -9.34 -12.94 -2.21
C THR A 271 -10.66 -12.42 -1.61
N GLU A 272 -11.68 -13.28 -1.50
CA GLU A 272 -12.97 -12.95 -0.88
C GLU A 272 -12.86 -12.65 0.63
N ALA A 273 -11.80 -13.12 1.28
CA ALA A 273 -11.51 -12.85 2.69
C ALA A 273 -10.60 -11.63 2.91
N ASP A 274 -10.45 -10.78 1.88
CA ASP A 274 -9.66 -9.54 1.90
C ASP A 274 -8.16 -9.75 2.18
N PHE A 275 -7.60 -10.92 1.84
CA PHE A 275 -6.14 -11.09 1.82
C PHE A 275 -5.56 -10.54 0.53
N ILE A 276 -4.45 -9.81 0.65
CA ILE A 276 -3.64 -9.40 -0.49
C ILE A 276 -2.59 -10.48 -0.71
N ILE A 277 -2.60 -11.13 -1.87
CA ILE A 277 -1.53 -12.06 -2.25
C ILE A 277 -0.33 -11.21 -2.69
N THR A 278 0.67 -11.10 -1.83
CA THR A 278 1.90 -10.34 -2.13
C THR A 278 2.90 -11.16 -2.93
N LEU A 279 2.81 -12.49 -2.87
CA LEU A 279 3.67 -13.40 -3.61
C LEU A 279 2.96 -14.73 -3.88
N GLU A 280 3.17 -15.30 -5.07
CA GLU A 280 2.67 -16.61 -5.48
C GLU A 280 3.76 -17.40 -6.22
N ARG A 281 4.14 -18.57 -5.70
CA ARG A 281 5.18 -19.43 -6.28
C ARG A 281 4.78 -20.89 -6.26
N GLU A 282 4.97 -21.58 -7.37
CA GLU A 282 4.76 -23.02 -7.48
C GLU A 282 6.11 -23.71 -7.70
N PHE A 283 6.56 -24.52 -6.74
CA PHE A 283 7.82 -25.24 -6.83
C PHE A 283 7.82 -26.50 -5.94
N VAL A 284 8.72 -27.44 -6.23
CA VAL A 284 8.91 -28.64 -5.41
C VAL A 284 9.80 -28.28 -4.23
N LEU A 285 9.33 -28.52 -3.01
CA LEU A 285 10.11 -28.25 -1.80
C LEU A 285 11.21 -29.31 -1.63
N SER A 286 12.42 -28.89 -1.25
CA SER A 286 13.49 -29.82 -0.88
C SER A 286 13.18 -30.49 0.46
N GLU A 287 13.80 -31.64 0.72
CA GLU A 287 13.66 -32.32 2.02
C GLU A 287 14.13 -31.40 3.16
N GLU A 288 15.25 -30.70 3.00
CA GLU A 288 15.78 -29.73 3.96
C GLU A 288 14.78 -28.60 4.27
N GLN A 289 14.15 -28.01 3.24
CA GLN A 289 13.13 -26.97 3.41
C GLN A 289 11.91 -27.48 4.20
N VAL A 290 11.49 -28.72 3.95
CA VAL A 290 10.36 -29.33 4.66
C VAL A 290 10.72 -29.63 6.11
N LEU A 291 11.92 -30.15 6.37
CA LEU A 291 12.40 -30.43 7.73
C LEU A 291 12.47 -29.16 8.58
N GLU A 292 12.98 -28.05 8.01
CA GLU A 292 13.03 -26.77 8.74
C GLU A 292 11.63 -26.20 8.99
N LEU A 293 10.76 -26.23 7.97
CA LEU A 293 9.39 -25.72 8.07
C LEU A 293 8.53 -26.47 9.11
N TYR A 294 8.76 -27.77 9.30
CA TYR A 294 7.96 -28.62 10.17
C TYR A 294 8.73 -29.21 11.36
N LYS A 295 9.85 -28.60 11.77
CA LYS A 295 10.69 -29.08 12.87
C LYS A 295 9.93 -29.37 14.17
N ASP A 296 8.94 -28.55 14.50
CA ASP A 296 8.14 -28.71 15.72
C ASP A 296 7.15 -29.90 15.66
N GLN A 297 7.00 -30.52 14.49
CA GLN A 297 6.10 -31.65 14.24
C GLN A 297 6.83 -33.00 14.15
N GLU A 298 8.15 -33.04 14.37
CA GLU A 298 8.96 -34.26 14.25
C GLU A 298 8.46 -35.41 15.14
N ALA A 299 7.89 -35.08 16.30
CA ALA A 299 7.33 -36.06 17.24
C ALA A 299 5.99 -36.67 16.81
N LEU A 300 5.35 -36.17 15.74
CA LEU A 300 4.07 -36.68 15.26
C LEU A 300 4.25 -37.96 14.43
N GLU A 301 3.40 -38.96 14.64
CA GLU A 301 3.46 -40.23 13.87
C GLU A 301 3.25 -40.02 12.36
N THR A 302 2.54 -38.96 11.96
CA THR A 302 2.30 -38.59 10.56
C THR A 302 3.45 -37.83 9.90
N TYR A 303 4.51 -37.50 10.64
CA TYR A 303 5.63 -36.69 10.14
C TYR A 303 6.32 -37.28 8.89
N PRO A 304 6.61 -38.60 8.82
CA PRO A 304 7.21 -39.17 7.60
C PRO A 304 6.29 -39.09 6.37
N GLU A 305 4.98 -39.29 6.55
CA GLU A 305 3.97 -39.16 5.48
C GLU A 305 3.89 -37.70 5.00
N LEU A 306 3.99 -36.74 5.92
CA LEU A 306 4.05 -35.32 5.61
C LEU A 306 5.28 -34.96 4.77
N VAL A 307 6.47 -35.39 5.17
CA VAL A 307 7.72 -35.10 4.44
C VAL A 307 7.66 -35.69 3.03
N GLN A 308 7.22 -36.95 2.92
CA GLN A 308 7.04 -37.61 1.62
C GLN A 308 6.02 -36.89 0.75
N SER A 309 4.92 -36.44 1.34
CA SER A 309 3.87 -35.71 0.63
C SER A 309 4.37 -34.38 0.05
N MET A 310 5.05 -33.56 0.86
CA MET A 310 5.52 -32.24 0.47
C MET A 310 6.62 -32.28 -0.60
N THR A 311 7.44 -33.34 -0.62
CA THR A 311 8.52 -33.55 -1.59
C THR A 311 8.07 -34.29 -2.85
N SER A 312 6.84 -34.83 -2.89
CA SER A 312 6.34 -35.64 -4.01
C SER A 312 5.99 -34.86 -5.28
N GLY A 313 5.84 -33.54 -5.18
CA GLY A 313 5.41 -32.70 -6.28
C GLY A 313 5.43 -31.21 -5.93
N PRO A 314 5.03 -30.34 -6.88
CA PRO A 314 5.02 -28.92 -6.62
C PRO A 314 4.02 -28.56 -5.52
N SER A 315 4.35 -27.58 -4.70
CA SER A 315 3.44 -26.91 -3.77
C SER A 315 3.26 -25.46 -4.21
N LEU A 316 2.09 -24.88 -3.97
CA LEU A 316 1.88 -23.43 -4.16
C LEU A 316 2.14 -22.73 -2.84
N VAL A 317 3.22 -21.95 -2.80
CA VAL A 317 3.61 -21.10 -1.68
C VAL A 317 3.12 -19.68 -1.94
N LEU A 318 2.40 -19.12 -0.97
CA LEU A 318 1.82 -17.78 -1.03
C LEU A 318 2.31 -16.96 0.17
N ALA A 319 2.60 -15.69 -0.06
CA ALA A 319 2.70 -14.69 1.00
C ALA A 319 1.40 -13.87 1.00
N LEU A 320 0.68 -13.87 2.12
CA LEU A 320 -0.60 -13.19 2.27
C LEU A 320 -0.46 -12.01 3.23
N ALA A 321 -0.86 -10.82 2.80
CA ALA A 321 -0.84 -9.60 3.61
C ALA A 321 -2.26 -9.17 3.99
N ARG A 322 -2.48 -8.94 5.28
CA ARG A 322 -3.74 -8.46 5.88
C ARG A 322 -3.46 -7.95 7.29
N GLU A 323 -4.37 -7.19 7.87
CA GLU A 323 -4.35 -6.97 9.31
C GLU A 323 -4.61 -8.28 10.06
N ASN A 324 -3.78 -8.60 11.07
CA ASN A 324 -3.82 -9.86 11.83
C ASN A 324 -3.78 -11.10 10.92
N SER A 325 -2.93 -11.06 9.89
CA SER A 325 -2.93 -12.01 8.77
C SER A 325 -2.77 -13.46 9.22
N ALA A 326 -1.78 -13.78 10.06
CA ALA A 326 -1.55 -15.15 10.51
C ALA A 326 -2.71 -15.68 11.35
N LYS A 327 -3.24 -14.84 12.26
CA LYS A 327 -4.39 -15.19 13.10
C LYS A 327 -5.64 -15.47 12.25
N MET A 328 -6.00 -14.55 11.36
CA MET A 328 -7.18 -14.69 10.51
C MET A 328 -7.06 -15.91 9.58
N TRP A 329 -5.89 -16.11 8.98
CA TRP A 329 -5.66 -17.25 8.08
C TRP A 329 -5.81 -18.57 8.84
N ARG A 330 -5.30 -18.66 10.06
CA ARG A 330 -5.48 -19.84 10.93
C ARG A 330 -6.93 -20.09 11.32
N GLU A 331 -7.68 -19.04 11.63
CA GLU A 331 -9.11 -19.15 11.96
C GLU A 331 -9.89 -19.73 10.76
N MET A 332 -9.61 -19.25 9.54
CA MET A 332 -10.19 -19.78 8.31
C MET A 332 -9.76 -21.23 8.03
N LEU A 333 -8.49 -21.57 8.23
CA LEU A 333 -7.98 -22.93 8.05
C LEU A 333 -8.68 -23.92 8.99
N GLY A 334 -8.90 -23.54 10.24
CA GLY A 334 -9.43 -24.40 11.29
C GLY A 334 -8.43 -25.45 11.78
N PRO A 335 -8.90 -26.46 12.54
CA PRO A 335 -8.04 -27.47 13.18
C PRO A 335 -7.13 -28.20 12.20
N ALA A 336 -5.88 -28.48 12.62
CA ALA A 336 -4.91 -29.19 11.76
C ALA A 336 -5.29 -30.66 11.52
N ASN A 337 -6.00 -31.27 12.48
CA ASN A 337 -6.56 -32.60 12.32
C ASN A 337 -7.84 -32.54 11.50
N ILE A 338 -7.89 -33.30 10.39
CA ILE A 338 -9.04 -33.30 9.48
C ILE A 338 -10.33 -33.77 10.17
N SER A 339 -10.25 -34.77 11.04
CA SER A 339 -11.42 -35.31 11.73
C SER A 339 -12.01 -34.28 12.68
N GLU A 340 -11.16 -33.58 13.42
CA GLU A 340 -11.56 -32.48 14.30
C GLU A 340 -12.14 -31.31 13.51
N ALA A 341 -11.52 -30.94 12.38
CA ALA A 341 -12.01 -29.89 11.50
C ALA A 341 -13.43 -30.19 11.00
N LYS A 342 -13.69 -31.42 10.54
CA LYS A 342 -15.03 -31.85 10.08
C LYS A 342 -16.09 -31.81 11.19
N LEU A 343 -15.69 -32.04 12.45
CA LEU A 343 -16.61 -32.10 13.59
C LEU A 343 -16.90 -30.72 14.19
N CYS A 344 -15.88 -29.88 14.35
CA CYS A 344 -15.98 -28.64 15.14
C CYS A 344 -16.20 -27.39 14.29
N ALA A 345 -15.82 -27.44 13.00
CA ALA A 345 -15.90 -26.28 12.10
C ALA A 345 -16.11 -26.77 10.66
N SER A 346 -17.29 -27.30 10.33
CA SER A 346 -17.59 -27.90 9.02
C SER A 346 -17.33 -26.95 7.83
N ASN A 347 -17.35 -25.64 8.08
CA ASN A 347 -17.12 -24.61 7.07
C ASN A 347 -15.66 -24.11 7.01
N CYS A 348 -14.72 -24.65 7.80
CA CYS A 348 -13.31 -24.25 7.68
C CYS A 348 -12.66 -24.83 6.42
N LEU A 349 -11.58 -24.20 5.95
CA LEU A 349 -10.94 -24.59 4.68
C LEU A 349 -10.37 -26.01 4.74
N ARG A 350 -9.84 -26.46 5.88
CA ARG A 350 -9.32 -27.83 6.02
C ARG A 350 -10.42 -28.89 6.00
N ALA A 351 -11.65 -28.55 6.40
CA ALA A 351 -12.80 -29.44 6.29
C ALA A 351 -13.35 -29.48 4.85
N GLN A 352 -13.35 -28.33 4.16
CA GLN A 352 -13.84 -28.21 2.78
C GLN A 352 -12.88 -28.83 1.74
N PHE A 353 -11.57 -28.65 1.91
CA PHE A 353 -10.55 -29.07 0.97
C PHE A 353 -9.83 -30.36 1.38
N THR A 354 -10.58 -31.38 1.78
CA THR A 354 -10.01 -32.71 2.03
C THR A 354 -9.76 -33.48 0.74
N VAL A 355 -8.71 -34.29 0.72
CA VAL A 355 -8.38 -35.21 -0.38
C VAL A 355 -8.50 -36.64 0.12
N ASP A 356 -9.27 -37.47 -0.60
CA ASP A 356 -9.49 -38.86 -0.25
C ASP A 356 -8.18 -39.65 -0.20
N GLY A 357 -8.04 -40.52 0.79
CA GLY A 357 -6.85 -41.36 0.96
C GLY A 357 -5.65 -40.68 1.62
N THR A 358 -5.80 -39.45 2.13
CA THR A 358 -4.75 -38.75 2.90
C THR A 358 -5.16 -38.58 4.36
N SER A 359 -4.21 -38.77 5.27
CA SER A 359 -4.41 -38.53 6.72
C SER A 359 -4.08 -37.09 7.13
N ILE A 360 -3.36 -36.37 6.27
CA ILE A 360 -2.84 -35.02 6.49
C ILE A 360 -3.69 -33.94 5.82
N ASN A 361 -3.83 -32.78 6.47
CA ASN A 361 -4.48 -31.62 5.87
C ASN A 361 -3.70 -31.11 4.64
N GLN A 362 -4.38 -30.35 3.78
CA GLN A 362 -3.87 -29.95 2.47
C GLN A 362 -3.49 -28.47 2.36
N LEU A 363 -3.73 -27.72 3.44
CA LEU A 363 -3.50 -26.29 3.53
C LEU A 363 -2.72 -25.99 4.82
N HIS A 364 -1.59 -25.31 4.65
CA HIS A 364 -0.74 -24.88 5.74
C HIS A 364 -0.78 -23.36 5.88
N GLY A 365 -0.55 -22.89 7.10
CA GLY A 365 -0.40 -21.49 7.44
C GLY A 365 0.48 -21.36 8.69
N SER A 366 1.23 -20.28 8.76
CA SER A 366 2.14 -19.97 9.86
C SER A 366 1.42 -19.95 11.21
N ALA A 367 2.16 -20.26 12.27
CA ALA A 367 1.62 -20.26 13.62
C ALA A 367 1.21 -18.85 14.09
N ASP A 368 2.05 -17.86 13.79
CA ASP A 368 1.97 -16.44 14.12
C ASP A 368 2.84 -15.61 13.15
N ALA A 369 2.83 -14.28 13.31
CA ALA A 369 3.59 -13.34 12.49
C ALA A 369 5.11 -13.56 12.52
N ALA A 370 5.65 -13.97 13.66
CA ALA A 370 7.10 -14.17 13.81
C ALA A 370 7.55 -15.44 13.09
N ALA A 371 6.79 -16.53 13.22
CA ALA A 371 6.98 -17.76 12.45
C ALA A 371 6.85 -17.47 10.95
N ALA A 372 5.81 -16.74 10.54
CA ALA A 372 5.58 -16.40 9.14
C ALA A 372 6.78 -15.70 8.50
N ARG A 373 7.39 -14.75 9.21
CA ARG A 373 8.56 -14.02 8.70
C ARG A 373 9.71 -14.97 8.41
N VAL A 374 10.06 -15.84 9.36
CA VAL A 374 11.15 -16.81 9.23
C VAL A 374 10.85 -17.84 8.13
N GLU A 375 9.62 -18.36 8.08
CA GLU A 375 9.24 -19.35 7.08
C GLU A 375 9.24 -18.74 5.66
N LEU A 376 8.78 -17.51 5.49
CA LEU A 376 8.81 -16.81 4.20
C LEU A 376 10.25 -16.53 3.76
N GLU A 377 11.12 -16.08 4.66
CA GLU A 377 12.55 -15.88 4.38
C GLU A 377 13.22 -17.18 3.93
N ASN A 378 12.99 -18.28 4.65
CA ASN A 378 13.60 -19.60 4.38
C ASN A 378 13.06 -20.28 3.11
N LEU A 379 11.76 -20.10 2.79
CA LEU A 379 11.13 -20.79 1.66
C LEU A 379 11.26 -20.04 0.34
N LEU A 380 11.39 -18.71 0.39
CA LEU A 380 11.35 -17.86 -0.80
C LEU A 380 12.72 -17.27 -1.17
N ASP A 381 13.79 -17.67 -0.47
CA ASP A 381 15.16 -17.18 -0.66
C ASP A 381 15.20 -15.65 -0.78
N ILE A 382 14.53 -14.95 0.14
CA ILE A 382 14.49 -13.49 0.11
C ILE A 382 15.89 -12.98 0.44
N GLU A 383 16.55 -12.41 -0.56
CA GLU A 383 17.86 -11.80 -0.42
C GLU A 383 17.71 -10.33 -0.03
N HIS A 384 18.67 -9.86 0.77
CA HIS A 384 18.83 -8.44 1.07
C HIS A 384 20.01 -7.88 0.28
N THR A 385 19.82 -6.68 -0.27
CA THR A 385 20.88 -5.93 -0.93
C THR A 385 20.77 -4.45 -0.60
N VAL A 386 21.80 -3.69 -0.96
CA VAL A 386 21.82 -2.24 -0.77
C VAL A 386 22.00 -1.55 -2.11
N VAL A 387 21.29 -0.44 -2.29
CA VAL A 387 21.51 0.48 -3.39
C VAL A 387 21.93 1.83 -2.84
N VAL A 388 23.04 2.35 -3.34
CA VAL A 388 23.50 3.70 -3.03
C VAL A 388 23.31 4.57 -4.27
N ILE A 389 22.38 5.51 -4.20
CA ILE A 389 22.22 6.58 -5.18
C ILE A 389 23.22 7.67 -4.80
N THR A 390 24.25 7.79 -5.62
CA THR A 390 25.35 8.74 -5.41
C THR A 390 24.85 10.19 -5.55
N PRO A 391 25.67 11.20 -5.22
CA PRO A 391 25.30 12.60 -5.47
C PRO A 391 24.94 12.90 -6.92
N ASP A 392 25.51 12.14 -7.85
CA ASP A 392 25.29 12.29 -9.28
C ASP A 392 23.96 11.72 -9.75
N GLY A 393 23.46 10.66 -9.11
CA GLY A 393 22.12 10.13 -9.31
C GLY A 393 21.05 10.85 -8.49
N TYR A 394 21.44 11.65 -7.50
CA TYR A 394 20.53 12.20 -6.49
C TYR A 394 19.41 13.07 -7.08
N LYS A 395 19.66 13.77 -8.19
CA LYS A 395 18.64 14.59 -8.88
C LYS A 395 17.49 13.75 -9.45
N SER A 396 17.75 12.50 -9.77
CA SER A 396 16.78 11.54 -10.31
C SER A 396 16.41 10.46 -9.28
N LYS A 397 16.63 10.71 -7.99
CA LYS A 397 16.41 9.71 -6.93
C LYS A 397 14.99 9.15 -6.91
N ASP A 398 13.98 9.99 -7.12
CA ASP A 398 12.57 9.57 -7.04
C ASP A 398 12.22 8.64 -8.21
N GLU A 399 12.78 8.91 -9.39
CA GLU A 399 12.64 8.07 -10.58
C GLU A 399 13.38 6.73 -10.41
N ILE A 400 14.59 6.75 -9.85
CA ILE A 400 15.35 5.54 -9.55
C ILE A 400 14.62 4.67 -8.51
N VAL A 401 14.10 5.27 -7.44
CA VAL A 401 13.31 4.59 -6.40
C VAL A 401 12.06 3.98 -7.01
N THR A 402 11.35 4.71 -7.87
CA THR A 402 10.17 4.20 -8.58
C THR A 402 10.52 2.97 -9.43
N GLN A 403 11.62 3.03 -10.21
CA GLN A 403 12.05 1.88 -11.02
C GLN A 403 12.45 0.66 -10.17
N LEU A 404 13.01 0.86 -8.97
CA LEU A 404 13.30 -0.23 -8.02
C LEU A 404 12.02 -0.87 -7.48
N GLN A 405 11.03 -0.06 -7.11
CA GLN A 405 9.72 -0.55 -6.65
C GLN A 405 8.96 -1.27 -7.76
N GLU A 406 8.92 -0.70 -8.98
CA GLU A 406 8.31 -1.32 -10.16
C GLU A 406 9.00 -2.62 -10.57
N ALA A 407 10.32 -2.69 -10.38
CA ALA A 407 11.03 -3.94 -10.58
C ALA A 407 10.55 -5.00 -9.60
N GLY A 408 10.05 -4.63 -8.42
CA GLY A 408 9.52 -5.51 -7.37
C GLY A 408 10.41 -5.62 -6.13
N PHE A 409 11.23 -4.61 -5.82
CA PHE A 409 11.99 -4.57 -4.57
C PHE A 409 11.14 -3.95 -3.45
N ASP A 410 11.12 -4.61 -2.30
CA ASP A 410 10.62 -4.03 -1.05
C ASP A 410 11.72 -3.15 -0.45
N ILE A 411 11.39 -1.91 -0.07
CA ILE A 411 12.35 -0.97 0.55
C ILE A 411 12.21 -1.09 2.06
N GLY A 412 13.16 -1.74 2.72
CA GLY A 412 13.18 -1.92 4.17
C GLY A 412 13.65 -0.68 4.93
N ALA A 413 14.59 0.07 4.36
CA ALA A 413 15.10 1.30 4.94
C ALA A 413 15.57 2.28 3.84
N MET A 414 15.44 3.58 4.12
CA MET A 414 15.87 4.65 3.22
C MET A 414 16.49 5.80 4.02
N GLU A 415 17.78 6.04 3.83
CA GLU A 415 18.54 7.04 4.60
C GLU A 415 19.44 7.89 3.71
N THR A 416 19.45 9.21 3.93
CA THR A 416 20.45 10.09 3.29
C THR A 416 21.71 10.12 4.16
N LYS A 417 22.84 9.68 3.60
CA LYS A 417 24.12 9.61 4.31
C LYS A 417 25.22 10.36 3.56
N GLN A 418 26.00 11.13 4.31
CA GLN A 418 27.29 11.60 3.83
C GLN A 418 28.29 10.47 4.00
N LEU A 419 28.75 9.89 2.89
CA LEU A 419 29.77 8.85 2.94
C LEU A 419 31.12 9.48 3.30
N ASN A 420 31.83 8.86 4.24
CA ASN A 420 33.23 9.18 4.45
C ASN A 420 34.09 8.36 3.47
N ARG A 421 35.35 8.78 3.35
CA ARG A 421 36.29 8.19 2.41
C ARG A 421 36.55 6.71 2.64
N ASP A 422 36.64 6.27 3.90
CA ASP A 422 36.94 4.89 4.25
C ASP A 422 35.76 3.98 3.87
N THR A 423 34.53 4.38 4.21
CA THR A 423 33.30 3.67 3.81
C THR A 423 33.17 3.60 2.30
N ALA A 424 33.39 4.72 1.59
CA ALA A 424 33.36 4.72 0.13
C ALA A 424 34.43 3.78 -0.46
N ALA A 425 35.67 3.84 0.03
CA ALA A 425 36.75 2.97 -0.43
C ALA A 425 36.41 1.48 -0.22
N GLU A 426 35.80 1.13 0.90
CA GLU A 426 35.35 -0.24 1.15
C GLU A 426 34.23 -0.71 0.22
N LEU A 427 33.24 0.15 -0.07
CA LEU A 427 32.13 -0.19 -0.98
C LEU A 427 32.62 -0.39 -2.42
N TRP A 428 33.52 0.47 -2.88
CA TRP A 428 34.03 0.46 -4.26
C TRP A 428 35.34 -0.31 -4.44
N GLN A 429 35.81 -1.05 -3.43
CA GLN A 429 37.11 -1.73 -3.43
C GLN A 429 37.35 -2.61 -4.68
N HIS A 430 36.32 -3.36 -5.12
CA HIS A 430 36.41 -4.22 -6.31
C HIS A 430 36.63 -3.45 -7.63
N GLN A 431 36.30 -2.15 -7.67
CA GLN A 431 36.42 -1.31 -8.86
C GLN A 431 37.76 -0.54 -8.93
N GLU A 432 38.58 -0.61 -7.87
CA GLU A 432 39.90 0.04 -7.83
C GLU A 432 40.84 -0.47 -8.93
N ALA A 433 40.77 -1.77 -9.25
CA ALA A 433 41.64 -2.41 -10.24
C ALA A 433 41.22 -2.15 -11.70
N GLU A 434 39.99 -1.68 -11.93
CA GLU A 434 39.40 -1.57 -13.28
C GLU A 434 39.50 -0.16 -13.89
N GLU A 435 39.65 0.88 -13.07
CA GLU A 435 39.58 2.27 -13.53
C GLU A 435 40.66 3.16 -12.92
N GLY A 436 41.50 3.75 -13.77
CA GLY A 436 42.64 4.60 -13.37
C GLY A 436 42.32 5.91 -12.63
N ASN A 437 41.06 6.13 -12.21
CA ASN A 437 40.56 7.34 -11.57
C ASN A 437 39.77 7.06 -10.26
N PHE A 438 40.09 5.97 -9.55
CA PHE A 438 39.43 5.57 -8.30
C PHE A 438 39.35 6.70 -7.27
N GLU A 439 40.44 7.46 -7.13
CA GLU A 439 40.56 8.57 -6.19
C GLU A 439 39.54 9.69 -6.46
N GLU A 440 39.37 10.09 -7.72
CA GLU A 440 38.43 11.13 -8.13
C GLU A 440 36.97 10.68 -7.91
N ARG A 441 36.69 9.38 -8.09
CA ARG A 441 35.38 8.79 -7.78
C ARG A 441 35.07 8.84 -6.29
N LEU A 442 36.04 8.51 -5.43
CA LEU A 442 35.87 8.62 -3.98
C LEU A 442 35.62 10.07 -3.56
N GLU A 443 36.35 11.01 -4.14
CA GLU A 443 36.13 12.44 -3.87
C GLU A 443 34.72 12.87 -4.31
N ALA A 444 34.27 12.45 -5.49
CA ALA A 444 32.93 12.75 -5.98
C ALA A 444 31.81 12.15 -5.11
N ALA A 445 31.96 10.89 -4.67
CA ALA A 445 31.00 10.20 -3.81
C ALA A 445 30.93 10.80 -2.40
N CYS A 446 32.05 11.30 -1.88
CA CYS A 446 32.14 11.90 -0.54
C CYS A 446 31.82 13.40 -0.53
N LYS A 447 31.60 14.03 -1.68
CA LYS A 447 31.40 15.49 -1.77
C LYS A 447 30.05 15.95 -1.22
N ASP A 448 29.02 15.18 -1.52
CA ASP A 448 27.62 15.50 -1.23
C ASP A 448 26.91 14.24 -0.69
N PRO A 449 25.74 14.36 -0.03
CA PRO A 449 25.06 13.21 0.54
C PRO A 449 24.55 12.25 -0.54
N SER A 450 24.63 10.95 -0.26
CA SER A 450 24.03 9.88 -1.05
C SER A 450 22.73 9.40 -0.41
N LEU A 451 21.80 8.89 -1.22
CA LEU A 451 20.63 8.18 -0.70
C LEU A 451 20.94 6.67 -0.68
N VAL A 452 20.81 6.06 0.48
CA VAL A 452 21.06 4.63 0.70
C VAL A 452 19.73 3.92 0.94
N LEU A 453 19.52 2.81 0.23
CA LEU A 453 18.30 2.02 0.25
C LEU A 453 18.62 0.58 0.63
N LEU A 454 18.02 0.08 1.70
CA LEU A 454 18.01 -1.35 2.00
C LEU A 454 16.84 -1.99 1.25
N LEU A 455 17.16 -2.94 0.38
CA LEU A 455 16.19 -3.59 -0.49
C LEU A 455 16.09 -5.07 -0.17
N SER A 456 14.88 -5.63 -0.22
CA SER A 456 14.64 -7.07 -0.12
C SER A 456 13.84 -7.58 -1.32
N ARG A 457 14.22 -8.77 -1.79
CA ARG A 457 13.59 -9.46 -2.93
C ARG A 457 14.15 -10.89 -3.09
N GLU A 458 13.40 -11.80 -3.70
CA GLU A 458 13.97 -13.00 -4.33
C GLU A 458 15.02 -12.62 -5.39
N ASP A 459 16.19 -13.26 -5.38
CA ASP A 459 17.32 -12.95 -6.28
C ASP A 459 17.72 -11.45 -6.24
N ALA A 460 17.57 -10.77 -5.10
CA ALA A 460 17.74 -9.33 -4.98
C ALA A 460 19.05 -8.84 -5.60
N ILE A 461 20.16 -9.54 -5.36
CA ILE A 461 21.48 -9.11 -5.83
C ILE A 461 21.55 -9.20 -7.35
N LYS A 462 21.22 -10.35 -7.92
CA LYS A 462 21.24 -10.60 -9.36
C LYS A 462 20.30 -9.65 -10.09
N LYS A 463 19.09 -9.45 -9.57
CA LYS A 463 18.12 -8.53 -10.17
C LYS A 463 18.58 -7.08 -10.07
N CYS A 464 19.20 -6.70 -8.96
CA CYS A 464 19.73 -5.35 -8.75
C CYS A 464 20.85 -5.06 -9.75
N GLN A 465 21.79 -6.00 -9.92
CA GLN A 465 22.85 -5.88 -10.94
C GLN A 465 22.29 -5.74 -12.36
N GLN A 466 21.26 -6.52 -12.72
CA GLN A 466 20.62 -6.40 -14.04
C GLN A 466 19.96 -5.04 -14.25
N LEU A 467 19.33 -4.51 -13.21
CA LEU A 467 18.63 -3.23 -13.26
C LEU A 467 19.61 -2.04 -13.27
N VAL A 468 20.67 -2.10 -12.46
CA VAL A 468 21.72 -1.09 -12.42
C VAL A 468 22.57 -1.11 -13.69
N GLY A 469 22.88 -2.30 -14.21
CA GLY A 469 23.69 -2.47 -15.42
C GLY A 469 25.20 -2.34 -15.18
N PRO A 470 26.01 -2.33 -16.24
CA PRO A 470 27.46 -2.21 -16.14
C PRO A 470 27.89 -0.95 -15.39
N THR A 471 28.92 -1.07 -14.53
CA THR A 471 29.43 0.03 -13.69
C THR A 471 29.70 1.31 -14.47
N ASN A 472 30.32 1.20 -15.66
CA ASN A 472 30.66 2.34 -16.48
C ASN A 472 29.44 2.79 -17.31
N PRO A 473 28.93 4.03 -17.14
CA PRO A 473 27.76 4.52 -17.86
C PRO A 473 27.89 4.48 -19.39
N VAL A 474 29.10 4.62 -19.93
CA VAL A 474 29.34 4.55 -21.38
C VAL A 474 29.08 3.13 -21.88
N THR A 475 29.69 2.14 -21.22
CA THR A 475 29.47 0.72 -21.50
C THR A 475 28.01 0.32 -21.25
N ALA A 476 27.38 0.87 -20.21
CA ALA A 476 25.98 0.63 -19.89
C ALA A 476 25.05 1.10 -21.03
N ARG A 477 25.29 2.28 -21.62
CA ARG A 477 24.48 2.76 -22.75
C ARG A 477 24.60 1.88 -23.99
N GLU A 478 25.74 1.21 -24.18
CA GLU A 478 25.95 0.30 -25.31
C GLU A 478 25.34 -1.09 -25.05
N GLN A 479 25.57 -1.67 -23.87
CA GLN A 479 25.22 -3.06 -23.56
C GLN A 479 23.84 -3.22 -22.92
N ALA A 480 23.39 -2.23 -22.16
CA ALA A 480 22.15 -2.24 -21.38
C ALA A 480 21.52 -0.82 -21.30
N PRO A 481 21.05 -0.25 -22.42
CA PRO A 481 20.58 1.14 -22.49
C PRO A 481 19.40 1.46 -21.56
N GLY A 482 18.62 0.45 -21.16
CA GLY A 482 17.54 0.58 -20.18
C GLY A 482 17.97 0.48 -18.73
N SER A 483 19.26 0.31 -18.43
CA SER A 483 19.75 0.20 -17.05
C SER A 483 19.81 1.56 -16.35
N LEU A 484 19.72 1.58 -15.02
CA LEU A 484 19.79 2.81 -14.23
C LEU A 484 21.10 3.56 -14.49
N GLN A 485 22.20 2.83 -14.66
CA GLN A 485 23.49 3.43 -14.92
C GLN A 485 23.58 4.06 -16.32
N ALA A 486 22.94 3.47 -17.32
CA ALA A 486 22.86 4.04 -18.67
C ALA A 486 22.03 5.34 -18.70
N GLN A 487 20.91 5.34 -17.98
CA GLN A 487 19.95 6.44 -17.93
C GLN A 487 20.47 7.64 -17.11
N PHE A 488 21.01 7.37 -15.92
CA PHE A 488 21.30 8.42 -14.93
C PHE A 488 22.81 8.68 -14.73
N GLY A 489 23.67 7.73 -15.09
CA GLY A 489 25.12 7.90 -14.99
C GLY A 489 25.61 8.99 -15.95
N GLN A 490 26.60 9.78 -15.53
CA GLN A 490 27.10 10.90 -16.34
C GLN A 490 28.34 10.50 -17.17
N SER A 491 29.35 9.94 -16.52
CA SER A 491 30.64 9.58 -17.12
C SER A 491 31.26 8.38 -16.43
N SER A 492 32.39 7.87 -16.92
CA SER A 492 33.11 6.74 -16.32
C SER A 492 33.43 6.93 -14.84
N ILE A 493 33.68 8.16 -14.39
CA ILE A 493 33.95 8.47 -12.97
C ILE A 493 32.71 8.88 -12.17
N ARG A 494 31.63 9.31 -12.84
CA ARG A 494 30.40 9.84 -12.22
C ARG A 494 29.24 8.89 -12.41
N ASN A 495 29.25 7.85 -11.58
CA ASN A 495 28.22 6.83 -11.52
C ASN A 495 26.99 7.37 -10.80
N ALA A 496 25.79 7.01 -11.23
CA ALA A 496 24.57 7.44 -10.56
C ALA A 496 24.17 6.51 -9.42
N VAL A 497 24.42 5.21 -9.60
CA VAL A 497 23.98 4.17 -8.68
C VAL A 497 25.13 3.19 -8.43
N TYR A 498 25.24 2.74 -7.19
CA TYR A 498 26.07 1.60 -6.79
C TYR A 498 25.19 0.48 -6.26
N CYS A 499 25.53 -0.75 -6.63
CA CYS A 499 25.00 -1.97 -6.05
C CYS A 499 26.13 -3.01 -5.82
N PRO A 500 26.01 -3.87 -4.79
CA PRO A 500 26.92 -4.98 -4.55
C PRO A 500 26.97 -5.99 -5.70
N GLN A 501 28.10 -6.71 -5.82
CA GLN A 501 28.32 -7.70 -6.89
C GLN A 501 27.92 -9.13 -6.53
N ASP A 502 27.86 -9.44 -5.24
CA ASP A 502 27.56 -10.77 -4.72
C ASP A 502 27.00 -10.66 -3.30
N LYS A 503 26.62 -11.81 -2.72
CA LYS A 503 26.06 -11.90 -1.36
C LYS A 503 27.01 -11.34 -0.31
N CYS A 504 28.30 -11.63 -0.43
CA CYS A 504 29.26 -11.20 0.58
C CYS A 504 29.47 -9.68 0.55
N ALA A 505 29.59 -9.11 -0.65
CA ALA A 505 29.64 -7.67 -0.84
C ALA A 505 28.36 -6.98 -0.32
N ALA A 506 27.19 -7.61 -0.52
CA ALA A 506 25.92 -7.07 -0.02
C ALA A 506 25.87 -7.03 1.51
N HIS A 507 26.22 -8.12 2.19
CA HIS A 507 26.25 -8.18 3.66
C HIS A 507 27.23 -7.17 4.26
N LYS A 508 28.43 -7.08 3.67
CA LYS A 508 29.44 -6.10 4.09
C LYS A 508 28.93 -4.66 3.91
N ALA A 509 28.36 -4.36 2.75
CA ALA A 509 27.84 -3.03 2.44
C ALA A 509 26.67 -2.62 3.35
N ILE A 510 25.74 -3.54 3.64
CA ILE A 510 24.62 -3.30 4.57
C ILE A 510 25.17 -3.00 5.97
N SER A 511 26.11 -3.82 6.47
CA SER A 511 26.72 -3.63 7.79
C SER A 511 27.43 -2.28 7.92
N LEU A 512 28.18 -1.87 6.88
CA LEU A 512 28.87 -0.60 6.84
C LEU A 512 27.92 0.60 6.81
N LEU A 513 26.80 0.48 6.09
CA LEU A 513 25.91 1.60 5.82
C LEU A 513 24.81 1.76 6.86
N PHE A 514 24.26 0.67 7.41
CA PHE A 514 23.12 0.69 8.34
C PHE A 514 23.50 0.30 9.78
N GLY A 515 24.70 -0.21 10.01
CA GLY A 515 25.15 -0.67 11.34
C GLY A 515 24.57 -2.04 11.72
N GLY A 516 24.98 -2.55 12.88
CA GLY A 516 24.68 -3.93 13.30
C GLY A 516 23.24 -4.20 13.78
N GLU A 517 22.49 -3.18 14.20
CA GLU A 517 21.12 -3.38 14.71
C GLU A 517 20.13 -3.75 13.58
N ILE A 518 20.23 -3.10 12.42
CA ILE A 518 19.39 -3.43 11.25
C ILE A 518 19.77 -4.81 10.68
N VAL A 519 21.06 -5.17 10.72
CA VAL A 519 21.55 -6.50 10.32
C VAL A 519 20.91 -7.61 11.17
N ALA A 520 20.75 -7.37 12.47
CA ALA A 520 20.11 -8.31 13.40
C ALA A 520 18.59 -8.46 13.17
N GLU A 521 17.90 -7.39 12.75
CA GLU A 521 16.48 -7.46 12.38
C GLU A 521 16.25 -8.21 11.07
N THR A 522 17.20 -8.11 10.12
CA THR A 522 17.17 -8.85 8.85
C THR A 522 17.71 -10.29 8.92
N HIS A 523 18.15 -10.77 10.10
CA HIS A 523 18.78 -12.09 10.31
C HIS A 523 19.88 -12.42 9.27
N ILE A 524 20.61 -11.41 8.81
CA ILE A 524 21.76 -11.61 7.93
C ILE A 524 22.88 -12.20 8.77
N ASP A 525 23.25 -13.45 8.51
CA ASP A 525 24.36 -14.10 9.19
C ASP A 525 25.69 -13.41 8.82
N PRO A 526 26.38 -12.74 9.77
CA PRO A 526 27.65 -12.06 9.50
C PRO A 526 28.79 -13.04 9.15
N ASP A 527 28.66 -14.32 9.48
CA ASP A 527 29.65 -15.37 9.21
C ASP A 527 29.37 -16.13 7.89
N SER A 528 28.32 -15.77 7.14
CA SER A 528 27.96 -16.45 5.87
C SER A 528 28.98 -16.25 4.74
N CYS A 529 29.98 -15.38 4.93
CA CYS A 529 31.11 -15.19 4.02
C CYS A 529 32.22 -16.18 4.36
N ASP A 530 32.07 -17.46 4.01
CA ASP A 530 33.19 -18.40 4.07
C ASP A 530 34.13 -18.11 2.88
N PRO A 531 35.42 -17.78 3.09
CA PRO A 531 36.36 -17.47 2.00
C PRO A 531 36.73 -18.68 1.13
N PHE A 532 36.10 -19.85 1.30
CA PHE A 532 36.45 -21.11 0.66
C PHE A 532 35.28 -21.83 -0.02
N THR A 533 34.51 -21.15 -0.87
CA THR A 533 33.67 -21.84 -1.87
C THR A 533 33.78 -21.21 -3.25
N PHE A 534 34.91 -21.48 -3.90
CA PHE A 534 35.01 -21.51 -5.37
C PHE A 534 35.42 -22.93 -5.76
N THR A 535 34.49 -23.71 -6.31
CA THR A 535 34.75 -24.83 -7.22
C THR A 535 33.69 -24.87 -8.30
#